data_AF-A0AA37L872-F1
#
_entry.id   AF-A0AA37L872-F1
#
_cell.length_a   1.000
_cell.length_b   1.000
_cell.length_c   1.000
_cell.angle_alpha   90.00
_cell.angle_beta   90.00
_cell.angle_gamma   90.00
#
_symmetry.space_group_name_H-M   'P 1'
#
loop_
_entity.id
_entity.type
_entity.pdbx_description
1 polymer ?
#
loop_
_entity_poly.entity_id
_entity_poly.type
_entity_poly.pdbx_seq_one_letter_code
_entity_poly.pdbx_strand_id
1 'polypeptide(L)'
;MLYVFCSGCRAHAGFFNVAISSVVLLKWQVSCRTTSPSAPPSSAECLAATLVATLSRSGSSKSVVVPTFQPPQGAAGAESSPALHLWVLNSSIAYASSRREGKRSAIKLLYREITQEDADAMLESMTSDVQEVNLPTAEIAKAAQGLKASSGLLPPSERVFKEWSVGLLDKWEAGSR
;
A
#
# COMPACT_ATOMS: atom_id res chain seq x y z
N MET A 1 11.35 -11.03 15.73
CA MET A 1 9.90 -10.75 15.70
C MET A 1 9.20 -11.95 15.06
N LEU A 2 8.04 -12.41 15.55
CA LEU A 2 7.42 -13.69 15.16
C LEU A 2 6.19 -13.45 14.26
N TYR A 3 6.10 -14.14 13.11
CA TYR A 3 4.92 -14.08 12.25
C TYR A 3 3.76 -14.91 12.83
N VAL A 4 2.54 -14.46 12.56
CA VAL A 4 1.30 -15.15 12.92
C VAL A 4 0.65 -15.67 11.64
N PHE A 5 0.46 -16.99 11.60
CA PHE A 5 -0.18 -17.68 10.49
C PHE A 5 -1.47 -18.37 10.96
N CYS A 6 -2.44 -18.49 10.06
CA CYS A 6 -3.61 -19.32 10.30
C CYS A 6 -3.19 -20.80 10.38
N SER A 7 -3.57 -21.51 11.43
CA SER A 7 -3.22 -22.93 11.62
C SER A 7 -3.80 -23.85 10.54
N GLY A 8 -4.98 -23.51 10.00
CA GLY A 8 -5.66 -24.32 8.98
C GLY A 8 -5.12 -24.11 7.57
N CYS A 9 -5.06 -22.85 7.10
CA CYS A 9 -4.70 -22.53 5.71
C CYS A 9 -3.29 -21.95 5.54
N ARG A 10 -2.53 -21.74 6.63
CA ARG A 10 -1.19 -21.14 6.63
C ARG A 10 -1.11 -19.72 6.05
N ALA A 11 -2.24 -19.05 5.86
CA ALA A 11 -2.25 -17.64 5.45
C ALA A 11 -1.57 -16.76 6.51
N HIS A 12 -0.74 -15.82 6.07
CA HIS A 12 -0.11 -14.83 6.94
C HIS A 12 -1.17 -13.84 7.45
N ALA A 13 -1.48 -13.89 8.74
CA ALA A 13 -2.53 -13.09 9.37
C ALA A 13 -1.99 -11.83 10.03
N GLY A 14 -0.70 -11.81 10.39
CA GLY A 14 -0.08 -10.69 11.10
C GLY A 14 1.21 -11.09 11.79
N PHE A 15 1.56 -10.40 12.86
CA PHE A 15 2.83 -10.58 13.55
C PHE A 15 2.73 -10.23 15.03
N PHE A 16 3.61 -10.83 15.83
CA PHE A 16 3.80 -10.48 17.23
C PHE A 16 4.81 -9.35 17.34
N ASN A 17 4.38 -8.21 17.86
CA ASN A 17 5.23 -7.06 18.15
C ASN A 17 5.76 -7.15 19.58
N VAL A 18 7.08 -7.38 19.68
CA VAL A 18 7.79 -7.54 20.95
C VAL A 18 7.80 -6.23 21.76
N ALA A 19 7.90 -5.08 21.09
CA ALA A 19 8.01 -3.77 21.75
C ALA A 19 6.74 -3.41 22.55
N ILE A 20 5.58 -3.83 22.05
CA ILE A 20 4.28 -3.60 22.71
C ILE A 20 3.65 -4.88 23.25
N SER A 21 4.42 -5.99 23.27
CA SER A 21 3.99 -7.32 23.71
C SER A 21 2.59 -7.73 23.23
N SER A 22 2.30 -7.51 21.94
CA SER A 22 0.96 -7.75 21.39
C SER A 22 0.98 -8.32 19.97
N VAL A 23 -0.12 -8.96 19.59
CA VAL A 23 -0.32 -9.47 18.24
C VAL A 23 -1.01 -8.40 17.40
N VAL A 24 -0.35 -8.00 16.31
CA VAL A 24 -0.90 -7.11 15.29
C VAL A 24 -1.43 -7.96 14.15
N LEU A 25 -2.74 -7.87 13.88
CA LEU A 25 -3.40 -8.58 12.80
C LEU A 25 -3.67 -7.63 11.64
N LEU A 26 -3.48 -8.13 10.41
CA LEU A 26 -3.73 -7.36 9.20
C LEU A 26 -5.24 -7.34 8.91
N LYS A 27 -5.83 -6.15 8.80
CA LYS A 27 -7.29 -5.97 8.65
C LYS A 27 -7.88 -6.75 7.48
N TRP A 28 -7.15 -6.85 6.36
CA TRP A 28 -7.58 -7.58 5.17
C TRP A 28 -7.39 -9.10 5.24
N GLN A 29 -6.70 -9.61 6.28
CA GLN A 29 -6.43 -11.04 6.50
C GLN A 29 -7.30 -11.67 7.58
N VAL A 30 -8.18 -10.88 8.22
CA VAL A 30 -9.06 -11.35 9.30
C VAL A 30 -10.50 -10.96 9.02
N SER A 31 -11.43 -11.84 9.39
CA SER A 31 -12.87 -11.55 9.36
C SER A 31 -13.37 -11.40 10.78
N CYS A 32 -14.02 -10.27 11.07
CA CYS A 32 -14.66 -10.03 12.36
C CYS A 32 -16.17 -10.21 12.21
N ARG A 33 -16.81 -10.90 13.15
CA ARG A 33 -18.27 -10.99 13.20
C ARG A 33 -18.83 -9.64 13.65
N THR A 34 -19.50 -8.93 12.75
CA THR A 34 -20.13 -7.64 13.01
C THR A 34 -21.65 -7.75 12.97
N THR A 35 -22.36 -6.77 13.56
CA THR A 35 -23.83 -6.67 13.49
C THR A 35 -24.32 -6.36 12.09
N SER A 36 -23.52 -5.62 11.31
CA SER A 36 -23.72 -5.35 9.88
C SER A 36 -22.51 -5.85 9.08
N PRO A 37 -22.60 -7.02 8.42
CA PRO A 37 -21.50 -7.54 7.62
C PRO A 37 -21.25 -6.64 6.41
N SER A 38 -20.01 -6.22 6.21
CA SER A 38 -19.56 -5.51 5.02
C SER A 38 -18.28 -6.17 4.49
N ALA A 39 -18.02 -5.99 3.19
CA ALA A 39 -16.80 -6.53 2.59
C ALA A 39 -15.57 -5.89 3.26
N PRO A 40 -14.60 -6.70 3.75
CA PRO A 40 -13.39 -6.14 4.35
C PRO A 40 -12.57 -5.37 3.32
N PRO A 41 -11.83 -4.34 3.75
CA PRO A 41 -10.91 -3.64 2.85
C PRO A 41 -9.82 -4.59 2.39
N SER A 42 -9.39 -4.39 1.15
CA SER A 42 -8.16 -4.94 0.59
C SER A 42 -6.93 -4.20 1.14
N SER A 43 -5.75 -4.78 0.93
CA SER A 43 -4.48 -4.15 1.28
C SER A 43 -4.25 -2.84 0.53
N ALA A 44 -4.65 -2.73 -0.74
CA ALA A 44 -4.56 -1.50 -1.52
C ALA A 44 -5.45 -0.39 -0.96
N GLU A 45 -6.68 -0.71 -0.54
CA GLU A 45 -7.56 0.25 0.12
C GLU A 45 -7.03 0.65 1.50
N CYS A 46 -6.41 -0.28 2.24
CA CYS A 46 -5.71 0.04 3.47
C CYS A 46 -4.48 0.92 3.23
N LEU A 47 -3.72 0.70 2.15
CA LEU A 47 -2.62 1.58 1.75
C LEU A 47 -3.12 2.98 1.45
N ALA A 48 -4.20 3.11 0.67
CA ALA A 48 -4.82 4.41 0.39
C ALA A 48 -5.24 5.14 1.68
N ALA A 49 -5.87 4.43 2.62
CA ALA A 49 -6.25 4.99 3.91
C ALA A 49 -5.02 5.44 4.73
N THR A 50 -3.96 4.64 4.75
CA THR A 50 -2.70 4.98 5.42
C THR A 50 -2.05 6.21 4.81
N LEU A 51 -1.98 6.32 3.47
CA LEU A 51 -1.42 7.48 2.79
C LEU A 51 -2.21 8.75 3.07
N VAL A 52 -3.54 8.69 3.02
CA VAL A 52 -4.40 9.83 3.36
C VAL A 52 -4.20 10.24 4.82
N ALA A 53 -4.15 9.27 5.74
CA ALA A 53 -3.95 9.55 7.15
C ALA A 53 -2.55 10.13 7.44
N THR A 54 -1.51 9.63 6.75
CA THR A 54 -0.15 10.16 6.84
C THR A 54 -0.08 11.58 6.32
N LEU A 55 -0.65 11.86 5.14
CA LEU A 55 -0.76 13.21 4.58
C LEU A 55 -1.45 14.17 5.56
N SER A 56 -2.55 13.74 6.20
CA SER A 56 -3.25 14.57 7.19
C SER A 56 -2.45 14.82 8.47
N ARG A 57 -1.60 13.86 8.90
CA ARG A 57 -0.82 13.99 10.14
C ARG A 57 0.49 14.76 9.96
N SER A 58 1.22 14.52 8.86
CA SER A 58 2.55 15.09 8.64
C SER A 58 2.56 16.27 7.68
N GLY A 59 1.49 16.46 6.89
CA GLY A 59 1.45 17.43 5.79
C GLY A 59 2.28 17.01 4.58
N SER A 60 3.01 15.88 4.63
CA SER A 60 3.78 15.38 3.51
C SER A 60 2.92 14.57 2.56
N SER A 61 3.05 14.87 1.27
CA SER A 61 2.41 14.11 0.18
C SER A 61 3.28 12.99 -0.35
N LYS A 62 4.53 12.85 0.12
CA LYS A 62 5.47 11.82 -0.33
C LYS A 62 5.60 10.72 0.72
N SER A 63 5.64 9.48 0.26
CA SER A 63 5.81 8.32 1.12
C SER A 63 6.66 7.27 0.44
N VAL A 64 7.46 6.56 1.23
CA VAL A 64 8.16 5.36 0.79
C VAL A 64 7.52 4.18 1.50
N VAL A 65 7.05 3.23 0.68
CA VAL A 65 6.46 1.98 1.15
C VAL A 65 7.54 0.92 1.17
N VAL A 66 7.87 0.45 2.38
CA VAL A 66 8.90 -0.55 2.61
C VAL A 66 8.31 -1.81 3.22
N PRO A 67 8.95 -2.97 3.00
CA PRO A 67 8.57 -4.21 3.66
C PRO A 67 8.55 -4.02 5.18
N THR A 68 7.44 -4.37 5.83
CA THR A 68 7.37 -4.41 7.31
C THR A 68 8.45 -5.32 7.91
N PHE A 69 8.93 -6.28 7.11
CA PHE A 69 9.98 -7.21 7.49
C PHE A 69 10.88 -7.48 6.29
N GLN A 70 12.19 -7.36 6.49
CA GLN A 70 13.15 -7.90 5.54
C GLN A 70 13.26 -9.41 5.74
N PRO A 71 13.22 -10.23 4.67
CA PRO A 71 13.62 -11.62 4.77
C PRO A 71 15.08 -11.70 5.25
N PRO A 72 15.46 -12.74 6.02
CA PRO A 72 16.82 -12.87 6.53
C PRO A 72 17.82 -12.84 5.37
N GLN A 73 18.82 -11.95 5.48
CA GLN A 73 19.95 -11.85 4.57
C GLN A 73 20.66 -13.21 4.54
N GLY A 74 20.53 -13.96 3.44
CA GLY A 74 21.09 -15.31 3.31
C GLY A 74 20.25 -16.30 2.53
N ALA A 75 19.00 -15.98 2.17
CA ALA A 75 18.26 -16.75 1.17
C ALA A 75 18.86 -16.46 -0.23
N ALA A 76 19.83 -17.28 -0.64
CA ALA A 76 20.45 -17.21 -1.95
C ALA A 76 19.36 -17.23 -3.05
N GLY A 77 19.22 -16.09 -3.75
CA GLY A 77 18.22 -15.87 -4.80
C GLY A 77 17.22 -14.74 -4.54
N ALA A 78 17.37 -13.95 -3.46
CA ALA A 78 16.46 -12.84 -3.14
C ALA A 78 16.50 -11.74 -4.22
N GLU A 79 15.51 -11.77 -5.12
CA GLU A 79 15.14 -10.59 -5.92
C GLU A 79 14.94 -9.40 -4.96
N SER A 80 15.44 -8.23 -5.36
CA SER A 80 15.37 -6.99 -4.58
C SER A 80 13.94 -6.81 -4.04
N SER A 81 13.80 -6.68 -2.72
CA SER A 81 12.48 -6.57 -2.11
C SER A 81 11.79 -5.32 -2.67
N PRO A 82 10.58 -5.44 -3.24
CA PRO A 82 9.94 -4.31 -3.90
C PRO A 82 9.64 -3.22 -2.87
N ALA A 83 10.14 -2.02 -3.13
CA ALA A 83 9.78 -0.80 -2.43
C ALA A 83 9.12 0.17 -3.40
N LEU A 84 8.22 1.02 -2.90
CA LEU A 84 7.50 2.00 -3.70
C LEU A 84 7.75 3.41 -3.19
N HIS A 85 8.14 4.32 -4.08
CA HIS A 85 8.07 5.74 -3.83
C HIS A 85 6.73 6.27 -4.36
N LEU A 86 5.90 6.79 -3.47
CA LEU A 86 4.58 7.31 -3.76
C LEU A 86 4.50 8.81 -3.49
N TRP A 87 3.81 9.54 -4.36
CA TRP A 87 3.54 10.96 -4.17
C TRP A 87 2.07 11.27 -4.50
N VAL A 88 1.28 11.57 -3.48
CA VAL A 88 -0.14 11.89 -3.59
C VAL A 88 -0.35 13.24 -4.27
N LEU A 89 -1.00 13.23 -5.44
CA LEU A 89 -1.37 14.45 -6.19
C LEU A 89 -2.73 14.97 -5.77
N ASN A 90 -3.69 14.06 -5.62
CA ASN A 90 -5.04 14.39 -5.18
C ASN A 90 -5.56 13.28 -4.27
N SER A 91 -5.83 13.64 -3.01
CA SER A 91 -6.30 12.71 -1.97
C SER A 91 -7.80 12.44 -2.04
N SER A 92 -8.55 13.07 -2.95
CA SER A 92 -9.98 12.87 -3.09
C SER A 92 -10.47 13.11 -4.52
N ILE A 93 -10.53 12.01 -5.28
CA ILE A 93 -11.17 11.99 -6.59
C ILE A 93 -12.33 11.00 -6.60
N ALA A 94 -13.21 11.17 -7.58
CA ALA A 94 -14.16 10.14 -7.98
C ALA A 94 -14.00 9.88 -9.47
N TYR A 95 -14.06 8.61 -9.85
CA TYR A 95 -14.00 8.20 -11.26
C TYR A 95 -15.03 7.11 -11.56
N ALA A 96 -15.32 6.95 -12.85
CA ALA A 96 -16.08 5.84 -13.41
C ALA A 96 -15.35 5.36 -14.67
N SER A 97 -15.46 4.08 -15.00
CA SER A 97 -14.80 3.49 -16.17
C SER A 97 -15.65 2.38 -16.76
N SER A 98 -15.62 2.18 -18.08
CA SER A 98 -16.24 1.02 -18.70
C SER A 98 -15.66 -0.32 -18.22
N ARG A 99 -14.45 -0.31 -17.62
CA ARG A 99 -13.81 -1.49 -17.04
C ARG A 99 -14.25 -1.79 -15.60
N ARG A 100 -14.96 -0.86 -14.94
CA ARG A 100 -15.36 -0.99 -13.55
C ARG A 100 -16.73 -0.37 -13.33
N GLU A 101 -17.67 -1.19 -12.89
CA GLU A 101 -19.04 -0.73 -12.63
C GLU A 101 -19.09 0.28 -11.47
N GLY A 102 -19.91 1.31 -11.65
CA GLY A 102 -20.22 2.33 -10.65
C GLY A 102 -19.18 3.45 -10.52
N LYS A 103 -19.58 4.48 -9.76
CA LYS A 103 -18.68 5.54 -9.29
C LYS A 103 -17.77 4.98 -8.20
N ARG A 104 -16.48 5.30 -8.24
CA ARG A 104 -15.49 4.89 -7.22
C ARG A 104 -14.79 6.12 -6.66
N SER A 105 -14.61 6.18 -5.34
CA SER A 105 -13.69 7.14 -4.72
C SER A 105 -12.26 6.59 -4.70
N ALA A 106 -11.30 7.44 -5.02
CA ALA A 106 -9.88 7.06 -5.07
C ALA A 106 -8.97 8.22 -4.68
N ILE A 107 -7.68 7.90 -4.57
CA ILE A 107 -6.58 8.87 -4.57
C ILE A 107 -5.83 8.76 -5.90
N LYS A 108 -5.42 9.90 -6.46
CA LYS A 108 -4.53 9.98 -7.64
C LYS A 108 -3.12 10.28 -7.14
N LEU A 109 -2.16 9.48 -7.56
CA LEU A 109 -0.79 9.59 -7.11
C LEU A 109 0.21 9.29 -8.22
N LEU A 110 1.43 9.80 -8.05
CA LEU A 110 2.61 9.38 -8.77
C LEU A 110 3.27 8.22 -8.04
N TYR A 111 3.76 7.22 -8.77
CA TYR A 111 4.49 6.10 -8.18
C TYR A 111 5.72 5.72 -8.98
N ARG A 112 6.71 5.18 -8.27
CA ARG A 112 7.90 4.52 -8.82
C ARG A 112 8.21 3.29 -7.99
N GLU A 113 8.59 2.21 -8.66
CA GLU A 113 9.29 1.09 -8.04
C GLU A 113 10.75 1.53 -7.84
N ILE A 114 11.28 1.31 -6.64
CA ILE A 114 12.63 1.70 -6.22
C ILE A 114 13.30 0.50 -5.56
N THR A 115 14.63 0.51 -5.48
CA THR A 115 15.35 -0.52 -4.73
C THR A 115 15.22 -0.29 -3.23
N GLN A 116 15.51 -1.32 -2.44
CA GLN A 116 15.54 -1.18 -0.98
C GLN A 116 16.62 -0.18 -0.55
N GLU A 117 17.77 -0.17 -1.21
CA GLU A 117 18.88 0.74 -0.91
C GLU A 117 18.47 2.21 -1.15
N ASP A 118 17.75 2.47 -2.25
CA ASP A 118 17.20 3.80 -2.54
C ASP A 118 16.17 4.22 -1.48
N ALA A 119 15.33 3.28 -1.03
CA ALA A 119 14.34 3.51 0.01
C ALA A 119 15.01 3.88 1.34
N ASP A 120 16.02 3.11 1.75
CA ASP A 120 16.78 3.34 2.98
C ASP A 120 17.49 4.70 2.94
N ALA A 121 18.16 5.03 1.81
CA ALA A 121 18.79 6.34 1.62
C ALA A 121 17.80 7.52 1.71
N MET A 122 16.58 7.34 1.19
CA MET A 122 15.52 8.36 1.30
C MET A 122 15.01 8.54 2.73
N LEU A 123 14.99 7.49 3.54
CA LEU A 123 14.53 7.51 4.93
C LEU A 123 15.62 8.04 5.89
N GLU A 124 16.89 7.76 5.62
CA GLU A 124 18.03 8.22 6.43
C GLU A 124 18.40 9.69 6.17
N SER A 125 18.00 10.23 5.01
CA SER A 125 18.28 11.61 4.64
C SER A 125 17.57 12.61 5.57
N MET A 126 18.38 13.41 6.29
CA MET A 126 17.92 14.43 7.25
C MET A 126 17.07 15.56 6.63
N THR A 127 17.10 15.71 5.30
CA THR A 127 16.35 16.75 4.57
C THR A 127 15.16 16.17 3.80
N SER A 128 14.89 14.87 3.93
CA SER A 128 13.82 14.20 3.21
C SER A 128 12.45 14.55 3.79
N ASP A 129 11.51 14.91 2.92
CA ASP A 129 10.10 15.10 3.29
C ASP A 129 9.29 13.80 3.19
N VAL A 130 9.94 12.67 2.93
CA VAL A 130 9.31 11.36 2.72
C VAL A 130 8.85 10.76 4.04
N GLN A 131 7.67 10.14 4.03
CA GLN A 131 7.13 9.39 5.17
C GLN A 131 7.25 7.88 4.96
N GLU A 132 7.65 7.16 6.00
CA GLU A 132 7.71 5.70 5.97
C GLU A 132 6.31 5.08 6.10
N VAL A 133 6.00 4.13 5.21
CA VAL A 133 4.79 3.31 5.27
C VAL A 133 5.18 1.84 5.21
N ASN A 134 4.78 1.07 6.22
CA ASN A 134 5.12 -0.34 6.32
C ASN A 134 3.99 -1.22 5.75
N LEU A 135 4.33 -2.13 4.83
CA LEU A 135 3.44 -3.17 4.33
C LEU A 135 4.15 -4.52 4.17
N PRO A 136 3.43 -5.66 4.25
CA PRO A 136 4.03 -6.95 3.90
C PRO A 136 4.50 -6.96 2.43
N THR A 137 5.63 -7.59 2.14
CA THR A 137 6.24 -7.62 0.78
C THR A 137 5.25 -8.05 -0.31
N ALA A 138 4.46 -9.09 -0.04
CA ALA A 138 3.45 -9.57 -0.99
C ALA A 138 2.37 -8.51 -1.30
N GLU A 139 2.05 -7.64 -0.33
CA GLU A 139 1.07 -6.57 -0.49
C GLU A 139 1.68 -5.35 -1.19
N ILE A 140 2.99 -5.10 -1.07
CA ILE A 140 3.68 -4.09 -1.87
C ILE A 140 3.67 -4.47 -3.35
N ALA A 141 3.99 -5.74 -3.67
CA ALA A 141 3.92 -6.25 -5.04
C ALA A 141 2.50 -6.15 -5.62
N LYS A 142 1.46 -6.50 -4.84
CA LYS A 142 0.06 -6.32 -5.26
C LYS A 142 -0.30 -4.85 -5.45
N ALA A 143 0.18 -3.95 -4.59
CA ALA A 143 -0.04 -2.51 -4.75
C ALA A 143 0.61 -1.99 -6.04
N ALA A 144 1.85 -2.38 -6.34
CA ALA A 144 2.54 -2.03 -7.59
C ALA A 144 1.76 -2.50 -8.83
N GLN A 145 1.30 -3.76 -8.83
CA GLN A 145 0.48 -4.32 -9.90
C GLN A 145 -0.87 -3.58 -10.03
N GLY A 146 -1.52 -3.28 -8.91
CA GLY A 146 -2.77 -2.52 -8.88
C GLY A 146 -2.62 -1.10 -9.43
N LEU A 147 -1.53 -0.42 -9.06
CA LEU A 147 -1.18 0.90 -9.59
C LEU A 147 -0.97 0.84 -11.10
N LYS A 148 -0.17 -0.12 -11.59
CA LYS A 148 0.06 -0.32 -13.03
C LYS A 148 -1.24 -0.61 -13.80
N ALA A 149 -2.13 -1.43 -13.25
CA ALA A 149 -3.43 -1.70 -13.85
C ALA A 149 -4.31 -0.44 -13.89
N SER A 150 -4.29 0.36 -12.82
CA SER A 150 -5.07 1.59 -12.69
C SER A 150 -4.58 2.70 -13.64
N SER A 151 -3.28 2.76 -13.97
CA SER A 151 -2.76 3.68 -14.99
C SER A 151 -3.44 3.46 -16.34
N GLY A 152 -3.83 2.22 -16.66
CA GLY A 152 -4.59 1.91 -17.87
C GLY A 152 -5.99 2.51 -17.92
N LEU A 153 -6.54 2.96 -16.78
CA LEU A 153 -7.83 3.66 -16.69
C LEU A 153 -7.70 5.15 -17.02
N LEU A 154 -6.48 5.70 -16.97
CA LEU A 154 -6.20 7.09 -17.29
C LEU A 154 -6.03 7.29 -18.81
N PRO A 155 -6.34 8.49 -19.33
CA PRO A 155 -5.98 8.88 -20.69
C PRO A 155 -4.49 8.65 -20.95
N PRO A 156 -4.07 8.22 -22.16
CA PRO A 156 -2.65 7.94 -22.45
C PRO A 156 -1.70 9.09 -22.09
N SER A 157 -2.13 10.33 -22.30
CA SER A 157 -1.37 11.55 -21.97
C SER A 157 -1.16 11.78 -20.47
N GLU A 158 -1.94 11.13 -19.60
CA GLU A 158 -1.89 11.29 -18.14
C GLU A 158 -1.23 10.11 -17.43
N ARG A 159 -0.78 9.07 -18.13
CA ARG A 159 -0.23 7.85 -17.51
C ARG A 159 1.17 8.04 -16.95
N VAL A 160 1.90 9.02 -17.48
CA VAL A 160 3.29 9.32 -17.13
C VAL A 160 3.43 10.82 -16.93
N PHE A 161 4.10 11.21 -15.86
CA PHE A 161 4.50 12.58 -15.59
C PHE A 161 6.01 12.61 -15.34
N LYS A 162 6.77 13.07 -16.34
CA LYS A 162 8.23 12.97 -16.37
C LYS A 162 8.68 11.51 -16.17
N GLU A 163 9.48 11.21 -15.15
CA GLU A 163 9.94 9.87 -14.77
C GLU A 163 8.96 9.08 -13.89
N TRP A 164 7.77 9.62 -13.61
CA TRP A 164 6.79 9.01 -12.72
C TRP A 164 5.63 8.39 -13.46
N SER A 165 5.20 7.20 -13.02
CA SER A 165 3.93 6.62 -13.45
C SER A 165 2.79 7.21 -12.63
N VAL A 166 1.62 7.39 -13.23
CA VAL A 166 0.42 7.92 -12.56
C VAL A 166 -0.56 6.78 -12.33
N GLY A 167 -1.01 6.61 -11.10
CA GLY A 167 -1.94 5.54 -10.71
C GLY A 167 -3.05 6.03 -9.79
N LEU A 168 -4.02 5.15 -9.59
CA LEU A 168 -5.17 5.33 -8.70
C LEU A 168 -5.14 4.23 -7.63
N LEU A 169 -5.39 4.60 -6.38
CA LEU A 169 -5.75 3.65 -5.33
C LEU A 169 -7.17 3.94 -4.87
N ASP A 170 -8.04 2.93 -4.92
CA ASP A 170 -9.41 3.06 -4.47
C ASP A 170 -9.47 3.25 -2.95
N LYS A 171 -10.45 4.02 -2.50
CA LYS A 171 -10.79 4.12 -1.09
C LYS A 171 -11.82 3.06 -0.74
N TRP A 172 -11.67 2.48 0.44
CA TRP A 172 -12.69 1.58 0.96
C TRP A 172 -13.98 2.33 1.28
N GLU A 173 -15.09 1.85 0.77
CA GLU A 173 -16.43 2.35 1.06
C GLU A 173 -17.30 1.21 1.61
N ALA A 174 -17.90 1.42 2.79
CA ALA A 174 -18.81 0.45 3.38
C ALA A 174 -20.06 0.30 2.50
N GLY A 175 -20.33 -0.92 2.03
CA GLY A 175 -21.49 -1.24 1.19
C GLY A 175 -21.24 -1.18 -0.32
N SER A 176 -20.03 -0.85 -0.77
CA SER A 176 -19.65 -0.89 -2.19
C SER A 176 -18.95 -2.23 -2.51
N ARG A 177 -19.71 -3.27 -2.87
CA ARG A 177 -19.31 -4.35 -3.81
C ARG A 177 -20.54 -4.91 -4.49
#